data_AF-A0A418DWT1-F1
#
_entry.id   AF-A0A418DWT1-F1
#
_cell.length_a   1.000
_cell.length_b   1.000
_cell.length_c   1.000
_cell.angle_alpha   90.00
_cell.angle_beta   90.00
_cell.angle_gamma   90.00
#
_symmetry.space_group_name_H-M   'P 1'
#
loop_
_entity.id
_entity.type
_entity.pdbx_description
1 polymer ?
#
loop_
_entity_poly.entity_id
_entity_poly.type
_entity_poly.pdbx_seq_one_letter_code
_entity_poly.pdbx_strand_id
1 'polypeptide(L)'
;MTFTDLALLFGCVGIGLRIALTSAEYTAASGMEGIEMDALAVPVAMMMRFCYHNVDFIQSISSHYQTHQPLPQTDLDKIVAAKRFMAGTTLTRQLSLAAIDLSVHHHHGTSATITADSTDALVEKIKHEYV
;
A
#
# COMPACT_ATOMS: atom_id res chain seq x y z
N MET A 1 -11.09 10.82 -10.15
CA MET A 1 -10.38 9.81 -9.35
C MET A 1 -9.07 9.50 -10.05
N THR A 2 -7.94 9.52 -9.35
CA THR A 2 -6.64 9.12 -9.93
C THR A 2 -6.52 7.60 -10.01
N PHE A 3 -5.54 7.08 -10.76
CA PHE A 3 -5.29 5.64 -10.78
C PHE A 3 -4.85 5.11 -9.41
N THR A 4 -4.13 5.91 -8.63
CA THR A 4 -3.74 5.57 -7.25
C THR A 4 -4.95 5.42 -6.35
N ASP A 5 -5.92 6.33 -6.45
CA ASP A 5 -7.18 6.25 -5.68
C ASP A 5 -7.99 5.00 -6.07
N LEU A 6 -8.04 4.68 -7.37
CA LEU A 6 -8.68 3.45 -7.86
C LEU A 6 -8.00 2.21 -7.28
N ALA A 7 -6.67 2.14 -7.33
CA ALA A 7 -5.93 1.01 -6.77
C ALA A 7 -6.20 0.89 -5.26
N LEU A 8 -6.20 2.00 -4.52
CA LEU A 8 -6.51 2.02 -3.10
C LEU A 8 -7.94 1.53 -2.80
N LEU A 9 -8.92 1.95 -3.60
CA LEU A 9 -10.30 1.46 -3.52
C LEU A 9 -10.35 -0.06 -3.66
N PHE A 10 -9.64 -0.62 -4.64
CA PHE A 10 -9.53 -2.07 -4.80
C PHE A 10 -8.80 -2.74 -3.64
N GLY A 11 -7.82 -2.05 -3.04
CA GLY A 11 -7.20 -2.46 -1.78
C GLY A 11 -8.23 -2.65 -0.65
N CYS A 12 -9.14 -1.69 -0.47
CA CYS A 12 -10.25 -1.79 0.48
C CYS A 12 -11.21 -2.93 0.12
N VAL A 13 -11.52 -3.13 -1.16
CA VAL A 13 -12.30 -4.30 -1.62
C VAL A 13 -11.59 -5.61 -1.24
N GLY A 14 -10.26 -5.67 -1.31
CA GLY A 14 -9.49 -6.84 -0.89
C GLY A 14 -9.67 -7.18 0.59
N ILE A 15 -9.71 -6.17 1.47
CA ILE A 15 -10.07 -6.36 2.87
C ILE A 15 -11.51 -6.85 3.01
N GLY A 16 -12.45 -6.24 2.28
CA GLY A 16 -13.85 -6.65 2.27
C GLY A 16 -14.04 -8.11 1.85
N LEU A 17 -13.37 -8.55 0.78
CA LEU A 17 -13.38 -9.93 0.30
C LEU A 17 -12.84 -10.91 1.33
N ARG A 18 -11.74 -10.55 2.01
CA ARG A 18 -11.16 -11.39 3.06
C ARG A 18 -12.14 -11.64 4.20
N ILE A 19 -12.80 -10.60 4.67
CA ILE A 19 -13.78 -10.70 5.74
C ILE A 19 -15.03 -11.46 5.25
N ALA A 20 -15.51 -11.15 4.05
CA ALA A 20 -16.74 -11.74 3.50
C ALA A 20 -16.58 -13.22 3.12
N LEU A 21 -15.37 -13.66 2.75
CA LEU A 21 -15.09 -15.02 2.28
C LEU A 21 -14.29 -15.86 3.29
N THR A 22 -14.16 -15.40 4.53
CA THR A 22 -13.48 -16.16 5.58
C THR A 22 -14.16 -17.52 5.79
N SER A 23 -13.37 -18.57 5.90
CA SER A 23 -13.83 -19.93 6.22
C SER A 23 -13.41 -20.36 7.63
N ALA A 24 -12.91 -19.43 8.45
CA ALA A 24 -12.53 -19.74 9.82
C ALA A 24 -13.78 -19.94 10.68
N GLU A 25 -13.80 -21.03 11.45
CA GLU A 25 -14.95 -21.41 12.28
C GLU A 25 -15.05 -20.57 13.57
N TYR A 26 -13.93 -20.04 14.05
CA TYR A 26 -13.86 -19.27 15.29
C TYR A 26 -13.90 -17.77 15.00
N THR A 27 -14.78 -17.05 15.71
CA THR A 27 -14.93 -15.58 15.56
C THR A 27 -13.63 -14.83 15.78
N ALA A 28 -12.79 -15.30 16.70
CA ALA A 28 -11.48 -14.71 17.00
C ALA A 28 -10.46 -14.81 15.86
N ALA A 29 -10.73 -15.63 14.84
CA ALA A 29 -9.87 -15.83 13.66
C ALA A 29 -10.59 -15.52 12.33
N SER A 30 -11.89 -15.20 12.35
CA SER A 30 -12.68 -14.98 11.14
C SER A 30 -12.63 -13.54 10.64
N GLY A 31 -12.44 -12.57 11.53
CA GLY A 31 -12.30 -11.16 11.20
C GLY A 31 -10.89 -10.77 10.76
N MET A 32 -10.49 -9.55 11.12
CA MET A 32 -9.08 -9.14 11.05
C MET A 32 -8.32 -9.44 12.34
N GLU A 33 -9.05 -9.77 13.41
CA GLU A 33 -8.50 -10.18 14.69
C GLU A 33 -7.77 -11.52 14.54
N GLY A 34 -6.64 -11.67 15.24
CA GLY A 34 -5.84 -12.89 15.22
C GLY A 34 -4.89 -13.05 14.02
N ILE A 35 -4.84 -12.08 13.11
CA ILE A 35 -3.86 -12.08 12.02
C ILE A 35 -2.70 -11.16 12.36
N GLU A 36 -1.50 -11.66 12.13
CA GLU A 36 -0.28 -10.91 12.31
C GLU A 36 -0.29 -9.63 11.46
N MET A 37 0.16 -8.52 12.08
CA MET A 37 0.00 -7.18 11.51
C MET A 37 0.71 -7.01 10.16
N ASP A 38 1.81 -7.73 9.95
CA ASP A 38 2.57 -7.76 8.69
C ASP A 38 1.83 -8.49 7.54
N ALA A 39 0.94 -9.43 7.87
CA ALA A 39 0.13 -10.15 6.89
C ALA A 39 -1.15 -9.41 6.46
N LEU A 40 -1.62 -8.43 7.25
CA LEU A 40 -2.85 -7.68 6.95
C LEU A 40 -2.78 -6.90 5.63
N ALA A 41 -1.58 -6.49 5.20
CA ALA A 41 -1.38 -5.73 3.96
C ALA A 41 -1.40 -6.59 2.68
N VAL A 42 -1.30 -7.92 2.80
CA VAL A 42 -1.28 -8.85 1.66
C VAL A 42 -2.52 -8.74 0.75
N PRO A 43 -3.77 -8.83 1.26
CA PRO A 43 -4.97 -8.70 0.42
C PRO A 43 -5.06 -7.35 -0.28
N VAL A 44 -4.65 -6.28 0.41
CA VAL A 44 -4.59 -4.91 -0.15
C VAL A 44 -3.62 -4.86 -1.33
N ALA A 45 -2.39 -5.32 -1.12
CA ALA A 45 -1.36 -5.31 -2.16
C ALA A 45 -1.73 -6.20 -3.35
N MET A 46 -2.39 -7.34 -3.10
CA MET A 46 -2.89 -8.23 -4.16
C MET A 46 -3.92 -7.52 -5.05
N MET A 47 -4.93 -6.88 -4.45
CA MET A 47 -5.97 -6.19 -5.21
C MET A 47 -5.46 -4.92 -5.90
N MET A 48 -4.57 -4.15 -5.27
CA MET A 48 -3.91 -3.02 -5.93
C MET A 48 -3.13 -3.47 -7.17
N ARG A 49 -2.47 -4.63 -7.11
CA ARG A 49 -1.73 -5.20 -8.26
C ARG A 49 -2.67 -5.76 -9.31
N PHE A 50 -3.83 -6.27 -8.94
CA PHE A 50 -4.84 -6.79 -9.88
C PHE A 50 -5.26 -5.72 -10.90
N CYS A 51 -5.44 -4.47 -10.45
CA CYS A 51 -5.75 -3.33 -11.31
C CYS A 51 -4.72 -3.10 -12.44
N TYR A 52 -3.47 -3.55 -12.30
CA TYR A 52 -2.45 -3.39 -13.35
C TYR A 52 -2.28 -4.62 -14.24
N HIS A 53 -2.75 -5.81 -13.84
CA HIS A 53 -2.55 -7.05 -14.60
C HIS A 53 -3.81 -7.45 -15.38
N ASN A 54 -4.99 -7.13 -14.88
CA ASN A 54 -6.25 -7.44 -15.56
C ASN A 54 -6.69 -6.24 -16.42
N VAL A 55 -6.11 -6.16 -17.62
CA VAL A 55 -6.36 -5.11 -18.60
C VAL A 55 -7.83 -5.08 -19.01
N ASP A 56 -8.41 -6.24 -19.31
CA ASP A 56 -9.81 -6.37 -19.72
C ASP A 56 -10.77 -5.85 -18.63
N PHE A 57 -10.46 -6.15 -17.37
CA PHE A 57 -11.23 -5.65 -16.23
C PHE A 57 -11.18 -4.13 -16.12
N ILE A 58 -9.99 -3.52 -16.17
CA ILE A 58 -9.87 -2.06 -16.16
C ILE A 58 -10.62 -1.44 -17.34
N GLN A 59 -10.48 -2.01 -18.53
CA GLN A 59 -11.18 -1.53 -19.70
C GLN A 59 -12.70 -1.54 -19.50
N SER A 60 -13.24 -2.62 -18.92
CA SER A 60 -14.68 -2.77 -18.63
C SER A 60 -15.26 -1.75 -17.64
N ILE A 61 -14.45 -1.26 -16.69
CA ILE A 61 -14.88 -0.29 -15.68
C ILE A 61 -14.50 1.15 -16.05
N SER A 62 -13.82 1.35 -17.19
CA SER A 62 -13.28 2.64 -17.61
C SER A 62 -14.03 3.22 -18.80
N SER A 63 -14.55 4.44 -18.64
CA SER A 63 -15.12 5.22 -19.74
C SER A 63 -15.04 6.71 -19.44
N HIS A 64 -15.06 7.54 -20.48
CA HIS A 64 -15.15 8.98 -20.31
C HIS A 64 -16.51 9.35 -19.70
N TYR A 65 -16.51 10.13 -18.62
CA TYR A 65 -17.71 10.39 -17.81
C TYR A 65 -18.87 11.07 -18.57
N GLN A 66 -18.57 11.86 -19.60
CA GLN A 66 -19.59 12.48 -20.47
C GLN A 66 -19.89 11.70 -21.75
N THR A 67 -18.86 11.32 -22.52
CA THR A 67 -19.04 10.73 -23.86
C THR A 67 -19.24 9.21 -23.81
N HIS A 68 -19.02 8.58 -22.66
CA HIS A 68 -19.08 7.13 -22.45
C HIS A 68 -18.14 6.31 -23.36
N GLN A 69 -17.19 6.97 -24.02
CA GLN A 69 -16.20 6.29 -24.83
C GLN A 69 -15.25 5.50 -23.92
N PRO A 70 -14.93 4.25 -24.28
CA PRO A 70 -14.04 3.42 -23.48
C PRO A 70 -12.62 3.98 -23.48
N LEU A 71 -11.84 3.63 -22.46
CA LEU A 71 -10.42 3.97 -22.42
C LEU A 71 -9.68 3.33 -23.60
N PRO A 72 -8.96 4.11 -24.42
CA PRO A 72 -8.17 3.55 -25.51
C PRO A 72 -7.08 2.61 -25.01
N GLN A 73 -6.89 1.50 -25.71
CA GLN A 73 -5.88 0.50 -25.35
C GLN A 73 -4.47 1.11 -25.22
N THR A 74 -4.12 2.01 -26.15
CA THR A 74 -2.82 2.68 -26.18
C THR A 74 -2.52 3.51 -24.93
N ASP A 75 -3.54 4.06 -24.28
CA ASP A 75 -3.35 4.81 -23.03
C ASP A 75 -3.32 3.90 -21.81
N LEU A 76 -4.09 2.81 -21.83
CA LEU A 76 -4.02 1.76 -20.81
C LEU A 76 -2.61 1.14 -20.77
N ASP A 77 -2.04 0.82 -21.93
CA ASP A 77 -0.68 0.25 -22.03
C ASP A 77 0.37 1.18 -21.41
N LYS A 78 0.22 2.51 -21.60
CA LYS A 78 1.10 3.51 -20.97
C LYS A 78 0.98 3.49 -19.44
N ILE A 79 -0.23 3.35 -18.90
CA ILE A 79 -0.46 3.26 -17.45
C ILE A 79 0.22 2.01 -16.89
N VAL A 80 0.07 0.87 -17.56
CA VAL A 80 0.70 -0.40 -17.14
C VAL A 80 2.23 -0.29 -17.20
N ALA A 81 2.78 0.31 -18.25
CA ALA A 81 4.22 0.57 -18.36
C ALA A 81 4.73 1.52 -17.27
N ALA A 82 3.95 2.56 -16.93
CA ALA A 82 4.29 3.55 -15.92
C ALA A 82 4.32 3.00 -14.49
N LYS A 83 3.77 1.80 -14.22
CA LYS A 83 3.78 1.15 -12.90
C LYS A 83 5.16 1.12 -12.22
N ARG A 84 6.25 1.02 -13.01
CA ARG A 84 7.63 0.94 -12.51
C ARG A 84 8.37 2.28 -12.50
N PHE A 85 7.71 3.36 -12.92
CA PHE A 85 8.31 4.69 -12.90
C PHE A 85 8.72 5.08 -11.47
N MET A 86 9.99 5.46 -11.29
CA MET A 86 10.57 5.82 -9.99
C MET A 86 10.41 4.77 -8.87
N ALA A 87 10.27 3.48 -9.21
CA ALA A 87 10.08 2.43 -8.21
C ALA A 87 11.19 2.40 -7.14
N GLY A 88 12.44 2.69 -7.53
CA GLY A 88 13.57 2.81 -6.60
C GLY A 88 13.39 3.93 -5.58
N THR A 89 13.11 5.15 -6.04
CA THR A 89 12.87 6.31 -5.16
C THR A 89 11.71 6.07 -4.20
N THR A 90 10.61 5.50 -4.69
CA THR A 90 9.45 5.15 -3.87
C THR A 90 9.81 4.11 -2.81
N LEU A 91 10.57 3.06 -3.19
CA LEU A 91 11.00 2.02 -2.27
C LEU A 91 11.96 2.56 -1.21
N THR A 92 12.97 3.34 -1.59
CA THR A 92 13.91 3.97 -0.65
C THR A 92 13.18 4.81 0.39
N ARG A 93 12.16 5.57 -0.03
CA ARG A 93 11.33 6.35 0.91
C ARG A 93 10.56 5.46 1.89
N GLN A 94 10.04 4.31 1.46
CA GLN A 94 9.35 3.39 2.37
C GLN A 94 10.33 2.70 3.32
N LEU A 95 11.51 2.31 2.84
CA LEU A 95 12.58 1.74 3.66
C LEU A 95 13.07 2.73 4.71
N SER A 96 13.22 4.02 4.36
CA SER A 96 13.63 5.03 5.33
C SER A 96 12.60 5.20 6.44
N LEU A 97 11.29 5.13 6.12
CA LEU A 97 10.23 5.19 7.13
C LEU A 97 10.25 3.96 8.04
N ALA A 98 10.40 2.77 7.47
CA ALA A 98 10.49 1.53 8.26
C ALA A 98 11.72 1.51 9.16
N ALA A 99 12.87 2.02 8.68
CA ALA A 99 14.09 2.13 9.48
C ALA A 99 13.95 3.11 10.65
N ILE A 100 13.30 4.27 10.42
CA ILE A 100 13.00 5.23 11.47
C ILE A 100 12.09 4.60 12.54
N ASP A 101 10.99 3.96 12.12
CA ASP A 101 10.06 3.29 13.02
C ASP A 101 10.76 2.25 13.90
N LEU A 102 11.52 1.34 13.28
CA LEU A 102 12.29 0.33 14.00
C LEU A 102 13.33 0.94 14.95
N SER A 103 14.05 1.99 14.51
CA SER A 103 15.07 2.62 15.34
C SER A 103 14.48 3.28 16.58
N VAL A 104 13.34 3.97 16.43
CA VAL A 104 12.64 4.61 17.55
C VAL A 104 12.20 3.55 18.55
N HIS A 105 11.60 2.45 18.09
CA HIS A 105 11.09 1.39 18.96
C HIS A 105 12.16 0.43 19.52
N HIS A 106 13.35 0.38 18.90
CA HIS A 106 14.46 -0.44 19.38
C HIS A 106 15.34 0.26 20.43
N HIS A 107 15.59 1.56 20.28
CA HIS A 107 16.51 2.31 21.15
C HIS A 107 15.83 3.00 22.33
N HIS A 108 14.53 3.26 22.26
CA HIS A 108 13.80 3.87 23.36
C HIS A 108 12.99 2.81 24.12
N GLY A 109 13.50 2.38 25.27
CA GLY A 109 12.70 1.63 26.25
C GLY A 109 11.43 2.42 26.59
N THR A 110 10.33 1.72 26.80
CA THR A 110 8.93 2.16 26.96
C THR A 110 8.65 3.29 27.98
N SER A 111 9.68 3.87 28.61
CA SER A 111 9.59 4.88 29.65
C SER A 111 10.31 6.21 29.34
N ALA A 112 10.95 6.35 28.18
CA ALA A 112 11.60 7.62 27.81
C ALA A 112 10.60 8.56 27.10
N THR A 113 10.36 9.74 27.67
CA THR A 113 9.58 10.80 27.03
C THR A 113 10.24 11.18 25.70
N ILE A 114 9.55 10.89 24.59
CA ILE A 114 10.01 11.26 23.26
C ILE A 114 9.87 12.78 23.12
N THR A 115 10.99 13.49 22.97
CA THR A 115 11.01 14.90 22.60
C THR A 115 11.30 15.04 21.10
N ALA A 116 10.72 16.04 20.44
CA ALA A 116 10.90 16.28 19.01
C ALA A 116 12.39 16.39 18.60
N ASP A 117 13.21 17.00 19.45
CA ASP A 117 14.65 17.14 19.20
C ASP A 117 15.39 15.79 19.15
N SER A 118 14.95 14.81 19.95
CA SER A 118 15.57 13.47 19.98
C SER A 118 15.24 12.64 18.74
N THR A 119 14.04 12.84 18.17
CA THR A 119 13.62 12.17 16.94
C THR A 119 14.29 12.77 15.71
N ASP A 120 14.45 14.09 15.66
CA ASP A 120 15.10 14.76 14.52
C ASP A 120 16.59 14.37 14.40
N ALA A 121 17.29 14.27 15.54
CA ALA A 121 18.68 13.81 15.57
C ALA A 121 18.83 12.35 15.09
N LEU A 122 17.87 11.47 15.43
CA LEU A 122 17.83 10.08 14.94
C LEU A 122 17.54 10.02 13.44
N VAL A 123 16.59 10.81 12.96
CA VAL A 123 16.24 10.89 11.54
C VAL A 123 17.44 11.36 10.72
N GLU A 124 18.17 12.39 11.16
CA GLU A 124 19.37 12.86 10.47
C GLU A 124 20.49 11.82 10.49
N LYS A 125 20.67 11.07 11.59
CA LYS A 125 21.63 9.97 11.66
C LYS A 125 21.29 8.85 10.67
N ILE A 126 20.03 8.43 10.59
CA ILE A 126 19.58 7.38 9.67
C ILE A 126 19.70 7.83 8.22
N LYS A 127 19.36 9.09 7.92
CA LYS A 127 19.59 9.65 6.58
C LYS A 127 21.08 9.57 6.22
N HIS A 128 21.97 9.99 7.11
CA HIS A 128 23.41 9.98 6.84
C HIS A 128 24.03 8.59 6.68
N GLU A 129 23.44 7.57 7.32
CA GLU A 129 23.96 6.20 7.32
C GLU A 129 23.43 5.36 6.13
N TYR A 130 22.25 5.67 5.60
CA TYR A 130 21.55 4.83 4.60
C TYR A 130 21.13 5.54 3.31
N VAL A 131 21.20 6.88 3.23
CA VAL A 131 20.82 7.70 2.05
C VAL A 131 22.00 8.54 1.57
#